data_AF-A0A1Q7GZ43-F1
#
_entry.id   AF-A0A1Q7GZ43-F1
#
_cell.length_a   1.000
_cell.length_b   1.000
_cell.length_c   1.000
_cell.angle_alpha   90.00
_cell.angle_beta   90.00
_cell.angle_gamma   90.00
#
_symmetry.space_group_name_H-M   'P 1'
#
loop_
_entity.id
_entity.type
_entity.pdbx_description
1 polymer ?
#
loop_
_entity_poly.entity_id
_entity_poly.type
_entity_poly.pdbx_seq_one_letter_code
_entity_poly.pdbx_strand_id
1 'polypeptide(L)'
;MDCDEDTVLVKAEPVGPTCHTGEKACFFTRLQSDGKADGPKTHDAFGGILERLYQTIQDRKRSPKPDSYVSSLLRGGADKVLKKVVEEAGEVALAAKGGKREEIIYEAADLLFHTLL
;
A
#
# COMPACT_ATOMS: atom_id res chain seq x y z
N MET A 1 -5.67 -22.56 -15.88
CA MET A 1 -7.01 -22.79 -16.43
C MET A 1 -8.01 -22.58 -15.32
N ASP A 2 -9.13 -21.96 -15.61
CA ASP A 2 -10.30 -21.95 -14.74
C ASP A 2 -11.03 -23.31 -14.79
N CYS A 3 -12.19 -23.39 -14.12
CA CYS A 3 -12.88 -24.65 -13.89
C CYS A 3 -13.57 -25.25 -15.13
N ASP A 4 -13.92 -24.43 -16.11
CA ASP A 4 -14.52 -24.79 -17.39
C ASP A 4 -13.53 -24.72 -18.56
N GLU A 5 -12.25 -24.52 -18.24
CA GLU A 5 -11.11 -24.62 -19.16
C GLU A 5 -11.13 -23.60 -20.32
N ASP A 6 -11.85 -22.50 -20.19
CA ASP A 6 -11.94 -21.46 -21.23
C ASP A 6 -11.06 -20.22 -20.94
N THR A 7 -10.47 -20.12 -19.74
CA THR A 7 -9.62 -18.99 -19.33
C THR A 7 -8.26 -19.41 -18.77
N VAL A 8 -7.19 -18.73 -19.21
CA VAL A 8 -5.83 -18.86 -18.66
C VAL A 8 -5.50 -17.63 -17.81
N LEU A 9 -5.01 -17.85 -16.58
CA LEU A 9 -4.36 -16.80 -15.78
C LEU A 9 -2.84 -16.91 -15.93
N VAL A 10 -2.20 -15.85 -16.41
CA VAL A 10 -0.74 -15.76 -16.53
C VAL A 10 -0.18 -14.86 -15.44
N LYS A 11 0.74 -15.39 -14.62
CA LYS A 11 1.56 -14.59 -13.71
C LYS A 11 2.83 -14.16 -14.44
N ALA A 12 3.02 -12.85 -14.59
CA ALA A 12 4.20 -12.27 -15.22
C ALA A 12 4.79 -11.16 -14.35
N GLU A 13 6.10 -10.97 -14.43
CA GLU A 13 6.80 -9.83 -13.84
C GLU A 13 7.00 -8.76 -14.94
N PRO A 14 6.39 -7.58 -14.83
CA PRO A 14 6.51 -6.55 -15.85
C PRO A 14 7.89 -5.88 -15.80
N VAL A 15 8.52 -5.73 -16.96
CA VAL A 15 9.75 -4.94 -17.12
C VAL A 15 9.39 -3.56 -17.65
N GLY A 16 9.08 -2.64 -16.73
CA GLY A 16 8.60 -1.29 -17.05
C GLY A 16 7.06 -1.16 -17.03
N PRO A 17 6.50 -0.04 -17.54
CA PRO A 17 5.05 0.14 -17.58
C PRO A 17 4.41 -0.79 -18.62
N THR A 18 3.38 -1.51 -18.19
CA THR A 18 2.65 -2.46 -19.06
C THR A 18 1.76 -1.75 -20.08
N CYS A 19 1.26 -0.55 -19.76
CA CYS A 19 0.37 0.20 -20.64
C CYS A 19 1.15 1.14 -21.56
N HIS A 20 0.69 1.27 -22.81
CA HIS A 20 1.27 2.18 -23.82
C HIS A 20 1.18 3.67 -23.42
N THR A 21 0.35 4.03 -22.45
CA THR A 21 0.24 5.38 -21.89
C THR A 21 1.32 5.69 -20.84
N GLY A 22 2.13 4.70 -20.47
CA GLY A 22 3.08 4.77 -19.36
C GLY A 22 2.50 4.32 -18.01
N GLU A 23 1.21 3.98 -17.94
CA GLU A 23 0.61 3.39 -16.74
C GLU A 23 1.07 1.94 -16.52
N LYS A 24 1.10 1.47 -15.27
CA LYS A 24 1.61 0.12 -14.95
C LYS A 24 0.69 -1.04 -15.40
N ALA A 25 -0.55 -0.77 -15.81
CA ALA A 25 -1.60 -1.73 -16.15
C ALA A 25 -2.65 -0.99 -16.99
N CYS A 26 -3.48 -1.70 -17.74
CA CYS A 26 -4.48 -1.07 -18.60
C CYS A 26 -5.72 -0.57 -17.84
N PHE A 27 -6.03 -1.13 -16.68
CA PHE A 27 -7.26 -0.87 -15.92
C PHE A 27 -7.10 0.27 -14.89
N PHE A 28 -6.59 1.40 -15.33
CA PHE A 28 -6.38 2.58 -14.48
C PHE A 28 -7.56 3.56 -14.49
N THR A 29 -8.63 3.31 -15.25
CA THR A 29 -9.85 4.13 -15.24
C THR A 29 -11.06 3.22 -15.15
N ARG A 30 -12.08 3.62 -14.39
CA ARG A 30 -13.32 2.86 -14.27
C ARG A 30 -14.13 3.01 -15.56
N LEU A 31 -14.60 1.89 -16.09
CA LEU A 31 -15.54 1.88 -17.20
C LEU A 31 -16.96 1.97 -16.65
N GLN A 32 -17.77 2.81 -17.30
CA GLN A 32 -19.21 2.88 -17.09
C GLN A 32 -19.91 1.75 -17.87
N SER A 33 -21.19 1.53 -17.59
CA SER A 33 -22.00 0.50 -18.25
C SER A 33 -22.14 0.70 -19.76
N ASP A 34 -21.96 1.92 -20.27
CA ASP A 34 -21.97 2.24 -21.71
C ASP A 34 -20.59 2.07 -22.38
N GLY A 35 -19.61 1.51 -21.66
CA GLY A 35 -18.25 1.24 -22.15
C GLY A 35 -17.34 2.48 -22.18
N LYS A 36 -17.81 3.64 -21.73
CA LYS A 36 -16.96 4.84 -21.66
C LYS A 36 -16.14 4.85 -20.38
N ALA A 37 -14.88 5.27 -20.51
CA ALA A 37 -14.02 5.56 -19.39
C ALA A 37 -14.42 6.91 -18.79
N ASP A 38 -14.70 6.93 -17.49
CA ASP A 38 -15.06 8.13 -16.75
C ASP A 38 -14.44 8.10 -15.34
N GLY A 39 -14.16 9.29 -14.82
CA GLY A 39 -13.56 9.48 -13.50
C GLY A 39 -12.02 9.55 -13.49
N PRO A 40 -11.45 9.84 -12.30
CA PRO A 40 -10.02 9.99 -12.14
C PRO A 40 -9.30 8.66 -12.39
N LYS A 41 -8.03 8.74 -12.79
CA LYS A 41 -7.17 7.57 -12.82
C LYS A 41 -7.08 6.97 -11.41
N THR A 42 -7.22 5.65 -11.30
CA THR A 42 -7.06 4.89 -10.08
C THR A 42 -5.80 4.03 -10.13
N HIS A 43 -5.22 3.85 -8.95
CA HIS A 43 -4.12 2.93 -8.72
C HIS A 43 -4.58 1.56 -8.17
N ASP A 44 -5.88 1.28 -8.17
CA ASP A 44 -6.44 0.03 -7.62
C ASP A 44 -6.02 -1.21 -8.41
N ALA A 45 -5.77 -1.08 -9.72
CA ALA A 45 -5.21 -2.14 -10.53
C ALA A 45 -3.74 -2.47 -10.20
N PHE A 46 -3.08 -1.67 -9.34
CA PHE A 46 -1.67 -1.84 -8.95
C PHE A 46 -1.48 -2.53 -7.61
N GLY A 47 -2.50 -3.20 -7.10
CA GLY A 47 -2.50 -3.83 -5.79
C GLY A 47 -3.30 -3.05 -4.76
N GLY A 48 -3.59 -3.71 -3.64
CA GLY A 48 -4.36 -3.12 -2.55
C GLY A 48 -3.66 -1.95 -1.86
N ILE A 49 -4.31 -1.40 -0.84
CA ILE A 49 -3.83 -0.22 -0.10
C ILE A 49 -2.39 -0.37 0.42
N LEU A 50 -1.99 -1.58 0.85
CA LEU A 50 -0.64 -1.85 1.37
C LEU A 50 0.46 -1.68 0.31
N GLU A 51 0.22 -2.14 -0.92
CA GLU A 51 1.19 -1.98 -2.01
C GLU A 51 1.37 -0.50 -2.34
N ARG A 52 0.27 0.26 -2.42
CA ARG A 52 0.33 1.72 -2.66
C ARG A 52 1.07 2.47 -1.55
N LEU A 53 0.82 2.08 -0.31
CA LEU A 53 1.52 2.62 0.85
C LEU A 53 3.02 2.31 0.78
N TYR A 54 3.38 1.07 0.49
CA TYR A 54 4.77 0.65 0.35
C TYR A 54 5.48 1.41 -0.78
N GLN A 55 4.85 1.56 -1.95
CA GLN A 55 5.40 2.38 -3.04
C GLN A 55 5.61 3.84 -2.61
N THR A 56 4.67 4.41 -1.86
CA THR A 56 4.83 5.77 -1.30
C THR A 56 6.03 5.84 -0.36
N ILE A 57 6.24 4.83 0.50
CA ILE A 57 7.41 4.73 1.38
C ILE A 57 8.71 4.66 0.54
N GLN A 58 8.75 3.80 -0.47
CA GLN A 58 9.92 3.67 -1.36
C GLN A 58 10.21 4.97 -2.11
N ASP A 59 9.18 5.69 -2.56
CA ASP A 59 9.33 7.01 -3.19
C ASP A 59 9.92 8.04 -2.22
N ARG A 60 9.49 8.06 -0.96
CA ARG A 60 10.05 8.95 0.06
C ARG A 60 11.48 8.56 0.48
N LYS A 61 11.86 7.30 0.31
CA LYS A 61 13.24 6.82 0.50
C LYS A 61 14.16 7.27 -0.65
N ARG A 62 13.70 7.16 -1.91
CA ARG A 62 14.46 7.59 -3.10
C ARG A 62 14.50 9.10 -3.28
N SER A 63 13.39 9.78 -3.00
CA SER A 63 13.20 11.22 -3.16
C SER A 63 12.59 11.82 -1.89
N PRO A 64 13.42 12.10 -0.85
CA PRO A 64 12.94 12.61 0.43
C PRO A 64 12.17 13.93 0.29
N LYS A 65 11.06 14.05 1.02
CA LYS A 65 10.27 15.28 1.11
C LYS A 65 10.31 15.82 2.55
N PRO A 66 10.75 17.07 2.80
CA PRO A 66 10.95 17.58 4.16
C PRO A 66 9.70 17.56 5.05
N ASP A 67 8.52 17.73 4.45
CA ASP A 67 7.20 17.75 5.08
C ASP A 67 6.58 16.36 5.27
N SER A 68 7.25 15.29 4.84
CA SER A 68 6.74 13.93 4.94
C SER A 68 7.14 13.26 6.26
N TYR A 69 6.14 12.70 6.95
CA TYR A 69 6.35 11.87 8.14
C TYR A 69 7.33 10.72 7.90
N VAL A 70 7.17 9.98 6.80
CA VAL A 70 8.09 8.91 6.38
C VAL A 70 9.53 9.43 6.26
N SER A 71 9.74 10.57 5.59
CA SER A 71 11.08 11.13 5.45
C SER A 71 11.68 11.59 6.79
N SER A 72 10.86 11.99 7.77
CA SER A 72 11.31 12.28 9.14
C SER A 72 11.70 11.03 9.92
N LEU A 73 10.98 9.91 9.74
CA LEU A 73 11.30 8.63 10.36
C LEU A 73 12.61 8.07 9.78
N LEU A 74 12.72 7.99 8.45
CA LEU A 74 13.89 7.45 7.77
C LEU A 74 15.18 8.24 8.08
N ARG A 75 15.07 9.57 8.24
CA ARG A 75 16.20 10.43 8.64
C ARG A 75 16.69 10.14 10.06
N GLY A 76 15.82 9.67 10.94
CA GLY A 76 16.18 9.25 12.30
C GLY A 76 16.85 7.87 12.37
N GLY A 77 17.00 7.18 11.24
CA GLY A 77 17.63 5.87 11.17
C GLY A 77 16.81 4.74 11.79
N ALA A 78 17.45 3.57 11.90
CA ALA A 78 16.80 2.35 12.37
C ALA A 78 16.23 2.49 13.79
N ASP A 79 16.95 3.14 14.70
CA ASP A 79 16.52 3.27 16.10
C ASP A 79 15.18 4.01 16.23
N LYS A 80 14.96 5.06 15.43
CA LYS A 80 13.70 5.82 15.46
C LYS A 80 12.54 4.98 14.92
N VAL A 81 12.77 4.18 13.88
CA VAL A 81 11.75 3.29 13.30
C VAL A 81 11.44 2.14 14.24
N LEU A 82 12.46 1.45 14.76
CA LEU A 82 12.31 0.32 15.68
C LEU A 82 11.62 0.73 16.98
N LYS A 83 11.92 1.94 17.49
CA LYS A 83 11.19 2.48 18.64
C LYS A 83 9.69 2.55 18.39
N LYS A 84 9.26 3.04 17.22
CA LYS A 84 7.84 3.09 16.85
C LYS A 84 7.24 1.68 16.73
N VAL A 85 7.92 0.76 16.06
CA VAL A 85 7.43 -0.64 15.95
C VAL A 85 7.17 -1.26 17.33
N VAL A 86 8.08 -1.05 18.29
CA VAL A 86 7.90 -1.56 19.67
C VAL A 86 6.76 -0.86 20.41
N GLU A 87 6.63 0.46 20.25
CA GLU A 87 5.55 1.27 20.82
C GLU A 87 4.17 0.77 20.34
N GLU A 88 3.97 0.71 19.02
CA GLU A 88 2.70 0.27 18.43
C GLU A 88 2.39 -1.20 18.76
N ALA A 89 3.39 -2.07 18.82
CA ALA A 89 3.19 -3.47 19.22
C ALA A 89 2.67 -3.58 20.67
N GLY A 90 3.16 -2.72 21.56
CA GLY A 90 2.66 -2.59 22.92
C GLY A 90 1.22 -2.06 22.96
N GLU A 91 0.93 -1.03 22.16
CA GLU A 91 -0.40 -0.42 22.07
C GLU A 91 -1.44 -1.40 21.51
N VAL A 92 -1.12 -2.15 20.45
CA VAL A 92 -1.95 -3.25 19.93
C VAL A 92 -2.27 -4.27 21.03
N ALA A 93 -1.26 -4.69 21.79
CA ALA A 93 -1.46 -5.68 22.86
C ALA A 93 -2.37 -5.13 23.99
N LEU A 94 -2.21 -3.87 24.35
CA LEU A 94 -3.06 -3.20 25.35
C LEU A 94 -4.49 -2.98 24.85
N ALA A 95 -4.66 -2.54 23.60
CA ALA A 95 -5.96 -2.37 22.95
C ALA A 95 -6.71 -3.71 22.85
N ALA A 96 -6.00 -4.78 22.47
CA ALA A 96 -6.55 -6.13 22.42
C ALA A 96 -7.03 -6.61 23.80
N LYS A 97 -6.26 -6.33 24.85
CA LYS A 97 -6.66 -6.61 26.25
C LYS A 97 -7.87 -5.77 26.67
N GLY A 98 -7.95 -4.51 26.23
CA GLY A 98 -9.05 -3.59 26.52
C GLY A 98 -10.37 -3.92 25.79
N GLY A 99 -10.31 -4.64 24.68
CA GLY A 99 -11.47 -5.16 23.95
C GLY A 99 -12.24 -4.14 23.11
N LYS A 100 -11.71 -2.92 22.95
CA LYS A 100 -12.32 -1.89 22.09
C LYS A 100 -11.86 -2.08 20.65
N ARG A 101 -12.81 -2.41 19.77
CA ARG A 101 -12.55 -2.75 18.37
C ARG A 101 -11.83 -1.63 17.62
N GLU A 102 -12.22 -0.39 17.86
CA GLU A 102 -11.69 0.78 17.16
C GLU A 102 -10.20 0.97 17.50
N GLU A 103 -9.84 0.92 18.79
CA GLU A 103 -8.45 1.00 19.24
C GLU A 103 -7.61 -0.11 18.58
N ILE A 104 -8.09 -1.36 18.60
CA ILE A 104 -7.38 -2.48 17.96
C ILE A 104 -7.13 -2.24 16.48
N ILE A 105 -8.12 -1.68 15.75
CA ILE A 105 -7.98 -1.39 14.32
C ILE A 105 -6.91 -0.32 14.08
N TYR A 106 -6.92 0.76 14.87
CA TYR A 106 -5.96 1.86 14.71
C TYR A 106 -4.54 1.40 15.04
N GLU A 107 -4.31 0.78 16.20
CA GLU A 107 -2.96 0.34 16.60
C GLU A 107 -2.42 -0.73 15.65
N ALA A 108 -3.28 -1.63 15.14
CA ALA A 108 -2.85 -2.63 14.17
C ALA A 108 -2.46 -2.01 12.83
N ALA A 109 -3.19 -0.96 12.40
CA ALA A 109 -2.85 -0.23 11.19
C ALA A 109 -1.51 0.51 11.34
N ASP A 110 -1.26 1.13 12.50
CA ASP A 110 -0.01 1.84 12.78
C ASP A 110 1.17 0.87 12.89
N LEU A 111 1.01 -0.27 13.56
CA LEU A 111 2.03 -1.32 13.60
C LEU A 111 2.35 -1.85 12.19
N LEU A 112 1.34 -2.11 11.36
CA LEU A 112 1.54 -2.55 9.97
C LEU A 112 2.27 -1.47 9.15
N PHE A 113 1.88 -0.20 9.28
CA PHE A 113 2.55 0.92 8.62
C PHE A 113 4.03 0.99 9.02
N HIS A 114 4.33 0.92 10.32
CA HIS A 114 5.69 1.03 10.83
C HIS A 114 6.56 -0.17 10.45
N THR A 115 5.97 -1.35 10.24
CA THR A 115 6.66 -2.56 9.77
C THR A 115 7.07 -2.47 8.29
N LEU A 116 6.42 -1.61 7.49
CA LEU A 116 6.73 -1.42 6.07
C LEU A 116 7.91 -0.47 5.79
N LEU A 117 8.41 0.24 6.82
CA LEU A 117 9.50 1.24 6.72
C LEU A 117 10.89 0.62 6.75
#